data_AF-A0A537YVA9-F1
#
_entry.id   AF-A0A537YVA9-F1
#
_cell.length_a   1.000
_cell.length_b   1.000
_cell.length_c   1.000
_cell.angle_alpha   90.00
_cell.angle_beta   90.00
_cell.angle_gamma   90.00
#
_symmetry.space_group_name_H-M   'P 1'
#
loop_
_entity.id
_entity.type
_entity.pdbx_description
1 polymer ?
#
loop_
_entity_poly.entity_id
_entity_poly.type
_entity_poly.pdbx_seq_one_letter_code
_entity_poly.pdbx_strand_id
1 'polypeptide(L)'
;MAMPTISKTIFNSSLKLARAPFDLALGAMGGSDSTAKHLLDRAEAGARSATGVLFADPELKEQGRTALLATKERERATVLREKAEVTEREAEERQAEVSEAAEKAAAEARRKAEQEKRQAEQRRREREAKAKKAEKEKKQKAAKTATKVKRANAKAEKTAQLEKLEAKEESIGAKESAAAVEREAELLQEAAEETKKARKNGDGS
;
A
#
# COMPACT_ATOMS: atom_id res chain seq x y z
N MET A 1 59.39 -40.57 70.01
CA MET A 1 58.06 -40.29 70.59
C MET A 1 57.02 -40.55 69.52
N ALA A 2 56.24 -41.62 69.66
CA ALA A 2 55.17 -41.96 68.73
C ALA A 2 53.94 -41.09 69.09
N MET A 3 53.53 -40.21 68.18
CA MET A 3 52.23 -39.55 68.31
C MET A 3 51.13 -40.60 68.20
N PRO A 4 50.04 -40.51 69.00
CA PRO A 4 48.90 -41.39 68.84
C PRO A 4 48.28 -41.12 67.47
N THR A 5 48.60 -41.98 66.50
CA THR A 5 47.85 -42.14 65.26
C THR A 5 46.48 -42.70 65.64
N ILE A 6 45.59 -41.84 66.16
CA ILE A 6 44.16 -42.05 65.99
C ILE A 6 43.98 -42.15 64.48
N SER A 7 43.75 -43.38 64.01
CA SER A 7 43.80 -43.74 62.59
C SER A 7 43.06 -42.72 61.75
N LYS A 8 43.77 -42.02 60.87
CA LYS A 8 43.21 -41.09 59.86
C LYS A 8 41.99 -41.68 59.14
N THR A 9 41.95 -43.01 59.03
CA THR A 9 40.86 -43.84 58.51
C THR A 9 39.56 -43.73 59.31
N ILE A 10 39.61 -43.68 60.64
CA ILE A 10 38.43 -43.62 61.52
C ILE A 10 37.79 -42.23 61.47
N PHE A 11 38.61 -41.17 61.40
CA PHE A 11 38.10 -39.80 61.24
C PHE A 11 37.52 -39.57 59.83
N ASN A 12 38.19 -40.07 58.79
CA ASN A 12 37.65 -39.99 57.43
C ASN A 12 36.40 -40.85 57.23
N SER A 13 36.29 -42.01 57.90
CA SER A 13 35.07 -42.82 57.84
C SER A 13 33.93 -42.21 58.64
N SER A 14 34.19 -41.62 59.81
CA SER A 14 33.15 -40.98 60.63
C SER A 14 32.60 -39.72 59.97
N LEU A 15 33.44 -38.91 59.31
CA LEU A 15 32.99 -37.74 58.56
C LEU A 15 32.10 -38.14 57.37
N LYS A 16 32.45 -39.21 56.65
CA LYS A 16 31.63 -39.76 55.56
C LYS A 16 30.29 -40.32 56.05
N LEU A 17 30.29 -41.02 57.19
CA LEU A 17 29.07 -41.56 57.81
C LEU A 17 28.15 -40.45 58.33
N ALA A 18 28.71 -39.37 58.88
CA ALA A 18 27.92 -38.21 59.29
C ALA A 18 27.28 -37.46 58.09
N ARG A 19 27.92 -37.52 56.91
CA ARG A 19 27.45 -36.87 55.68
C ARG A 19 26.41 -37.70 54.90
N ALA A 20 26.46 -39.03 55.02
CA ALA A 20 25.56 -39.96 54.32
C ALA A 20 24.05 -39.62 54.39
N PRO A 21 23.45 -39.28 55.55
CA PRO A 21 22.02 -38.95 55.61
C PRO A 21 21.68 -37.65 54.87
N PHE A 22 22.57 -36.66 54.86
CA PHE A 22 22.36 -35.40 54.15
C PHE A 22 22.53 -35.56 52.64
N ASP A 23 23.56 -36.30 52.19
CA ASP A 23 23.77 -36.57 50.77
C ASP A 23 22.61 -37.39 50.17
N LEU A 24 22.03 -38.32 50.94
CA LEU A 24 20.89 -39.13 50.51
C LEU A 24 19.58 -38.33 50.42
N ALA A 25 19.33 -37.44 51.39
CA ALA A 25 18.18 -36.52 51.34
C ALA A 25 18.28 -35.52 50.18
N LEU A 26 19.47 -34.98 49.93
CA LEU A 26 19.71 -34.02 48.84
C LEU A 26 19.73 -34.69 47.46
N GLY A 27 20.12 -35.96 47.36
CA GLY A 27 20.02 -36.77 46.15
C GLY A 27 18.58 -37.09 45.76
N ALA A 28 17.72 -37.39 46.74
CA ALA A 28 16.31 -37.73 46.51
C ALA A 28 15.45 -36.54 46.04
N MET A 29 15.83 -35.30 46.37
CA MET A 29 15.12 -34.08 45.95
C MET A 29 15.52 -33.57 44.56
N GLY A 30 16.37 -34.31 43.81
CA GLY A 30 16.80 -33.93 42.46
C GLY A 30 17.72 -32.69 42.40
N GLY A 31 18.06 -32.10 43.55
CA GLY A 31 18.92 -30.93 43.65
C GLY A 31 20.39 -31.31 43.58
N SER A 32 20.91 -31.64 42.40
CA SER A 32 22.35 -31.79 42.17
C SER A 32 23.12 -30.49 42.45
N ASP A 33 22.47 -29.34 42.30
CA ASP A 33 23.02 -27.97 42.40
C ASP A 33 22.29 -27.09 43.45
N SER A 34 21.83 -27.68 44.56
CA SER A 34 21.08 -26.93 45.58
C SER A 34 21.99 -26.11 46.51
N THR A 35 21.53 -24.92 46.91
CA THR A 35 22.20 -24.04 47.90
C THR A 35 22.57 -24.76 49.20
N ALA A 36 21.77 -25.75 49.61
CA ALA A 36 22.04 -26.62 50.75
C ALA A 36 23.32 -27.47 50.59
N LYS A 37 23.64 -27.94 49.37
CA LYS A 37 24.90 -28.65 49.08
C LYS A 37 26.12 -27.73 49.20
N HIS A 38 26.01 -26.49 48.71
CA HIS A 38 27.11 -25.52 48.81
C HIS A 38 27.43 -25.15 50.28
N LEU A 39 26.40 -24.99 51.11
CA LEU A 39 26.57 -24.76 52.55
C LEU A 39 27.22 -25.97 53.24
N LEU A 40 26.83 -27.19 52.89
CA LEU A 40 27.42 -28.42 53.42
C LEU A 40 28.89 -28.58 53.00
N ASP A 41 29.22 -28.34 51.74
CA ASP A 41 30.60 -28.41 51.24
C ASP A 41 31.49 -27.36 51.91
N ARG A 42 30.97 -26.16 52.16
CA ARG A 42 31.68 -25.10 52.89
C ARG A 42 31.90 -25.44 54.36
N ALA A 43 30.90 -26.03 55.01
CA ALA A 43 31.00 -26.52 56.37
C ALA A 43 32.02 -27.65 56.50
N GLU A 44 32.03 -28.61 55.56
CA GLU A 44 33.00 -29.71 55.55
C GLU A 44 34.43 -29.21 55.26
N ALA A 45 34.59 -28.31 54.29
CA ALA A 45 35.90 -27.73 53.98
C ALA A 45 36.46 -26.91 55.16
N GLY A 46 35.59 -26.17 55.85
CA GLY A 46 35.92 -25.47 57.10
C GLY A 46 36.30 -26.43 58.22
N ALA A 47 35.53 -27.52 58.40
CA ALA A 47 35.82 -28.55 59.39
C ALA A 47 37.16 -29.25 59.15
N ARG A 48 37.48 -29.60 57.89
CA ARG A 48 38.78 -30.19 57.49
C ARG A 48 39.94 -29.23 57.68
N SER A 49 39.75 -27.94 57.37
CA SER A 49 40.78 -26.93 57.62
C SER A 49 41.02 -26.72 59.12
N ALA A 50 39.96 -26.69 59.94
CA ALA A 50 40.06 -26.52 61.38
C ALA A 50 40.72 -27.74 62.05
N THR A 51 40.35 -28.96 61.63
CA THR A 51 41.00 -30.18 62.12
C THR A 51 42.45 -30.29 61.64
N GLY A 52 42.77 -29.90 60.42
CA GLY A 52 44.16 -29.83 59.95
C GLY A 52 45.03 -28.88 60.79
N VAL A 53 44.48 -27.76 61.26
CA VAL A 53 45.18 -26.84 62.17
C VAL A 53 45.32 -27.44 63.57
N LEU A 54 44.26 -28.05 64.11
CA LEU A 54 44.27 -28.67 65.46
C LEU A 54 45.25 -29.84 65.56
N PHE A 55 45.35 -30.66 64.51
CA PHE A 55 46.24 -31.83 64.48
C PHE A 55 47.60 -31.54 63.83
N ALA A 56 47.89 -30.28 63.47
CA ALA A 56 49.09 -29.87 62.74
C ALA A 56 49.39 -30.74 61.50
N ASP A 57 48.33 -31.20 60.80
CA ASP A 57 48.44 -32.02 59.59
C ASP A 57 48.42 -31.12 58.34
N PRO A 58 49.55 -30.99 57.62
CA PRO A 58 49.64 -30.10 56.46
C PRO A 58 48.75 -30.57 55.29
N GLU A 59 48.52 -31.88 55.14
CA GLU A 59 47.70 -32.42 54.04
C GLU A 59 46.23 -32.04 54.21
N LEU A 60 45.69 -32.16 55.44
CA LEU A 60 44.30 -31.79 55.74
C LEU A 60 44.07 -30.28 55.60
N LYS A 61 45.08 -29.47 55.96
CA LYS A 61 45.04 -28.01 55.79
C LYS A 61 45.02 -27.62 54.32
N GLU A 62 45.83 -28.28 53.48
CA GLU A 62 45.85 -28.03 52.04
C GLU A 62 44.53 -28.49 51.37
N GLN A 63 44.04 -29.68 51.70
CA GLN A 63 42.76 -30.20 51.21
C GLN A 63 41.58 -29.29 51.59
N GLY A 64 41.56 -28.77 52.82
CA GLY A 64 40.55 -27.79 53.25
C GLY A 64 40.61 -26.49 52.43
N ARG A 65 41.82 -25.99 52.14
CA ARG A 65 42.02 -24.79 51.31
C ARG A 65 41.58 -25.00 49.86
N THR A 66 41.97 -26.10 49.23
CA THR A 66 41.59 -26.40 47.84
C THR A 66 40.08 -26.61 47.73
N ALA A 67 39.45 -27.28 48.69
CA ALA A 67 38.01 -27.44 48.75
C ALA A 67 37.28 -26.09 48.88
N LEU A 68 37.77 -25.17 49.73
CA LEU A 68 37.19 -23.82 49.87
C LEU A 68 37.36 -22.96 48.60
N LEU A 69 38.46 -23.12 47.87
CA LEU A 69 38.64 -22.43 46.59
C LEU A 69 37.67 -22.98 45.53
N ALA A 70 37.54 -24.31 45.45
CA ALA A 70 36.61 -24.95 44.53
C ALA A 70 35.14 -24.54 44.79
N THR A 71 34.72 -24.43 46.06
CA THR A 71 33.36 -23.96 46.38
C THR A 71 33.15 -22.50 45.99
N LYS A 72 34.12 -21.62 46.26
CA LYS A 72 34.05 -20.20 45.84
C LYS A 72 33.97 -20.03 44.32
N GLU A 73 34.74 -20.80 43.56
CA GLU A 73 34.67 -20.76 42.10
C GLU A 73 33.35 -21.29 41.56
N ARG A 74 32.77 -22.34 42.18
CA ARG A 74 31.42 -22.81 41.85
C ARG A 74 30.35 -21.76 42.15
N GLU A 75 30.38 -21.14 43.33
CA GLU A 75 29.47 -20.04 43.70
C GLU A 75 29.56 -18.90 42.65
N ARG A 76 30.79 -18.52 42.26
CA ARG A 76 31.00 -17.50 41.23
C ARG A 76 30.45 -17.93 39.86
N ALA A 77 30.66 -19.18 39.47
CA ALA A 77 30.14 -19.71 38.21
C ALA A 77 28.61 -19.72 38.17
N THR A 78 27.95 -20.10 39.27
CA THR A 78 26.48 -20.06 39.38
C THR A 78 25.95 -18.64 39.25
N VAL A 79 26.53 -17.67 39.97
CA VAL A 79 26.15 -16.26 39.87
C VAL A 79 26.35 -15.71 38.45
N LEU A 80 27.42 -16.12 37.76
CA LEU A 80 27.66 -15.70 36.37
C LEU A 80 26.64 -16.31 35.40
N ARG A 81 26.24 -17.58 35.60
CA ARG A 81 25.19 -18.22 34.80
C ARG A 81 23.84 -17.55 35.02
N GLU A 82 23.45 -17.32 36.27
CA GLU A 82 22.20 -16.62 36.58
C GLU A 82 22.17 -15.22 35.95
N LYS A 83 23.27 -14.47 36.01
CA LYS A 83 23.38 -13.17 35.34
C LYS A 83 23.30 -13.29 33.81
N ALA A 84 23.93 -14.31 33.23
CA ALA A 84 23.87 -14.56 31.79
C ALA A 84 22.44 -14.87 31.35
N GLU A 85 21.73 -15.75 32.07
CA GLU A 85 20.33 -16.09 31.80
C GLU A 85 19.41 -14.87 31.90
N VAL A 86 19.58 -14.02 32.92
CA VAL A 86 18.80 -12.77 33.03
C VAL A 86 19.10 -11.84 31.86
N THR A 87 20.38 -11.68 31.49
CA THR A 87 20.78 -10.83 30.37
C THR A 87 20.24 -11.35 29.04
N GLU A 88 20.25 -12.67 28.84
CA GLU A 88 19.71 -13.34 27.65
C GLU A 88 18.20 -13.12 27.55
N ARG A 89 17.44 -13.34 28.63
CA ARG A 89 16.00 -13.06 28.66
C ARG A 89 15.68 -11.60 28.35
N GLU A 90 16.41 -10.65 28.95
CA GLU A 90 16.22 -9.23 28.64
C GLU A 90 16.53 -8.89 27.17
N ALA A 91 17.54 -9.55 26.58
CA ALA A 91 17.88 -9.36 25.19
C ALA A 91 16.80 -9.94 24.25
N GLU A 92 16.28 -11.12 24.56
CA GLU A 92 15.17 -11.75 23.84
C GLU A 92 13.89 -10.90 23.91
N GLU A 93 13.54 -10.38 25.08
CA GLU A 93 12.40 -9.48 25.27
C GLU A 93 12.54 -8.21 24.41
N ARG A 94 13.71 -7.55 24.47
CA ARG A 94 13.98 -6.36 23.64
C ARG A 94 13.92 -6.68 22.15
N GLN A 95 14.44 -7.84 21.73
CA GLN A 95 14.40 -8.26 20.34
C GLN A 95 12.95 -8.53 19.89
N ALA A 96 12.14 -9.16 20.73
CA ALA A 96 10.73 -9.40 20.48
C ALA A 96 9.97 -8.07 20.31
N GLU A 97 10.16 -7.11 21.21
CA GLU A 97 9.54 -5.78 21.13
C GLU A 97 9.91 -5.04 19.83
N VAL A 98 11.20 -5.02 19.47
CA VAL A 98 11.68 -4.39 18.23
C VAL A 98 11.08 -5.08 17.01
N SER A 99 11.01 -6.41 17.01
CA SER A 99 10.41 -7.18 15.90
C SER A 99 8.92 -6.88 15.74
N GLU A 100 8.16 -6.84 16.84
CA GLU A 100 6.73 -6.54 16.82
C GLU A 100 6.47 -5.10 16.35
N ALA A 101 7.28 -4.15 16.82
CA ALA A 101 7.21 -2.76 16.36
C ALA A 101 7.51 -2.63 14.86
N ALA A 102 8.51 -3.34 14.36
CA ALA A 102 8.85 -3.36 12.94
C ALA A 102 7.74 -3.98 12.09
N GLU A 103 7.12 -5.08 12.55
CA GLU A 103 5.99 -5.71 11.87
C GLU A 103 4.76 -4.80 11.83
N LYS A 104 4.42 -4.13 12.93
CA LYS A 104 3.34 -3.14 12.99
C LYS A 104 3.59 -1.99 12.02
N ALA A 105 4.80 -1.42 12.03
CA ALA A 105 5.18 -0.35 11.11
C ALA A 105 5.09 -0.80 9.64
N ALA A 106 5.56 -2.01 9.31
CA ALA A 106 5.46 -2.57 7.98
C ALA A 106 4.01 -2.80 7.55
N ALA A 107 3.16 -3.30 8.44
CA ALA A 107 1.74 -3.52 8.18
C ALA A 107 1.00 -2.20 7.92
N GLU A 108 1.27 -1.16 8.72
CA GLU A 108 0.70 0.17 8.51
C GLU A 108 1.15 0.80 7.18
N ALA A 109 2.44 0.69 6.84
CA ALA A 109 2.98 1.18 5.58
C ALA A 109 2.29 0.50 4.38
N ARG A 110 2.09 -0.83 4.45
CA ARG A 110 1.35 -1.58 3.42
C ARG A 110 -0.10 -1.13 3.30
N ARG A 111 -0.80 -0.92 4.41
CA ARG A 111 -2.18 -0.41 4.42
C ARG A 111 -2.28 0.98 3.78
N LYS A 112 -1.37 1.89 4.12
CA LYS A 112 -1.32 3.23 3.52
C LYS A 112 -1.07 3.16 2.01
N ALA A 113 -0.08 2.37 1.58
CA ALA A 113 0.22 2.18 0.17
C ALA A 113 -0.97 1.59 -0.61
N GLU A 114 -1.71 0.64 -0.03
CA GLU A 114 -2.90 0.09 -0.66
C GLU A 114 -4.04 1.11 -0.77
N GLN A 115 -4.26 1.93 0.28
CA GLN A 115 -5.24 3.01 0.26
C GLN A 115 -4.92 4.04 -0.83
N GLU A 116 -3.66 4.47 -0.92
CA GLU A 116 -3.20 5.40 -1.97
C GLU A 116 -3.40 4.81 -3.36
N LYS A 117 -3.08 3.52 -3.57
CA LYS A 117 -3.30 2.83 -4.83
C LYS A 117 -4.78 2.81 -5.22
N ARG A 118 -5.66 2.50 -4.27
CA ARG A 118 -7.13 2.50 -4.48
C ARG A 118 -7.63 3.91 -4.82
N GLN A 119 -7.18 4.95 -4.11
CA GLN A 119 -7.55 6.33 -4.40
C GLN A 119 -7.05 6.79 -5.78
N ALA A 120 -5.82 6.44 -6.15
CA ALA A 120 -5.26 6.74 -7.45
C ALA A 120 -6.06 6.08 -8.58
N GLU A 121 -6.46 4.82 -8.39
CA GLU A 121 -7.29 4.11 -9.36
C GLU A 121 -8.70 4.73 -9.48
N GLN A 122 -9.34 5.09 -8.37
CA GLN A 122 -10.62 5.80 -8.37
C GLN A 122 -10.53 7.12 -9.15
N ARG A 123 -9.51 7.94 -8.85
CA ARG A 123 -9.26 9.20 -9.56
C ARG A 123 -9.03 8.97 -11.06
N ARG A 124 -8.31 7.92 -11.45
CA ARG A 124 -8.12 7.56 -12.85
C ARG A 124 -9.46 7.22 -13.52
N ARG A 125 -10.25 6.34 -12.92
CA ARG A 125 -11.58 5.94 -13.43
C ARG A 125 -12.52 7.14 -13.57
N GLU A 126 -12.53 8.05 -12.60
CA GLU A 126 -13.32 9.29 -12.67
C GLU A 126 -12.88 10.20 -13.81
N ARG A 127 -11.57 10.40 -13.99
CA ARG A 127 -11.02 11.21 -15.08
C ARG A 127 -11.39 10.62 -16.44
N GLU A 128 -11.25 9.31 -16.61
CA GLU A 128 -11.65 8.61 -17.84
C GLU A 128 -13.16 8.74 -18.09
N ALA A 129 -13.99 8.59 -17.07
CA ALA A 129 -15.43 8.75 -17.19
C ALA A 129 -15.82 10.18 -17.59
N LYS A 130 -15.20 11.19 -16.96
CA LYS A 130 -15.39 12.61 -17.31
C LYS A 130 -14.95 12.89 -18.76
N ALA A 131 -13.79 12.37 -19.18
CA ALA A 131 -13.31 12.51 -20.54
C ALA A 131 -14.27 11.89 -21.57
N LYS A 132 -14.74 10.65 -21.32
CA LYS A 132 -15.73 9.98 -22.17
C LYS A 132 -17.05 10.74 -22.26
N LYS A 133 -17.55 11.29 -21.14
CA LYS A 133 -18.75 12.14 -21.13
C LYS A 133 -18.56 13.40 -21.97
N ALA A 134 -17.45 14.12 -21.76
CA ALA A 134 -17.12 15.33 -22.51
C ALA A 134 -17.00 15.05 -24.02
N GLU A 135 -16.39 13.92 -24.41
CA GLU A 135 -16.29 13.52 -25.82
C GLU A 135 -17.68 13.24 -26.42
N LYS A 136 -18.54 12.50 -25.70
CA LYS A 136 -19.93 12.24 -26.13
C LYS A 136 -20.71 13.54 -26.31
N GLU A 137 -20.60 14.47 -25.37
CA GLU A 137 -21.25 15.78 -25.46
C GLU A 137 -20.73 16.59 -26.65
N LYS A 138 -19.42 16.60 -26.90
CA LYS A 138 -18.83 17.25 -28.07
C LYS A 138 -19.38 16.65 -29.36
N LYS A 139 -19.43 15.31 -29.49
CA LYS A 139 -20.01 14.63 -30.66
C LYS A 139 -21.49 14.97 -30.87
N GLN A 140 -22.28 14.97 -29.79
CA GLN A 140 -23.70 15.35 -29.86
C GLN A 140 -23.89 16.81 -30.27
N LYS A 141 -23.11 17.74 -29.71
CA LYS A 141 -23.12 19.15 -30.09
C LYS A 141 -22.73 19.33 -31.56
N ALA A 142 -21.66 18.67 -32.00
CA ALA A 142 -21.22 18.71 -33.40
C ALA A 142 -22.31 18.18 -34.36
N ALA A 143 -22.96 17.07 -34.02
CA ALA A 143 -24.06 16.51 -34.80
C ALA A 143 -25.28 17.45 -34.86
N LYS A 144 -25.64 18.07 -33.73
CA LYS A 144 -26.72 19.09 -33.69
C LYS A 144 -26.38 20.31 -34.53
N THR A 145 -25.14 20.79 -34.48
CA THR A 145 -24.69 21.92 -35.31
C THR A 145 -24.72 21.54 -36.79
N ALA A 146 -24.20 20.37 -37.15
CA ALA A 146 -24.21 19.89 -38.54
C ALA A 146 -25.63 19.76 -39.11
N THR A 147 -26.59 19.26 -38.33
CA THR A 147 -27.99 19.17 -38.75
C THR A 147 -28.65 20.54 -38.90
N LYS A 148 -28.34 21.51 -38.02
CA LYS A 148 -28.80 22.90 -38.16
C LYS A 148 -28.26 23.56 -39.43
N VAL A 149 -26.97 23.40 -39.71
CA VAL A 149 -26.33 23.95 -40.92
C VAL A 149 -26.95 23.33 -42.18
N LYS A 150 -27.12 22.00 -42.23
CA LYS A 150 -27.79 21.33 -43.36
C LYS A 150 -29.20 21.87 -43.59
N ARG A 151 -29.98 22.08 -42.53
CA ARG A 151 -31.33 22.66 -42.63
C ARG A 151 -31.31 24.11 -43.11
N ALA A 152 -30.36 24.91 -42.64
CA ALA A 152 -30.20 26.29 -43.08
C ALA A 152 -29.84 26.37 -44.57
N ASN A 153 -28.87 25.56 -45.02
CA ASN A 153 -28.47 25.47 -46.42
C ASN A 153 -29.62 25.01 -47.31
N ALA A 154 -30.35 23.95 -46.93
CA ALA A 154 -31.50 23.48 -47.68
C ALA A 154 -32.64 24.52 -47.77
N LYS A 155 -32.81 25.36 -46.74
CA LYS A 155 -33.74 26.49 -46.80
C LYS A 155 -33.26 27.57 -47.77
N ALA A 156 -31.99 27.96 -47.68
CA ALA A 156 -31.38 28.96 -48.58
C ALA A 156 -31.41 28.52 -50.05
N GLU A 157 -31.18 27.22 -50.32
CA GLU A 157 -31.31 26.66 -51.67
C GLU A 157 -32.75 26.74 -52.18
N LYS A 158 -33.74 26.43 -51.33
CA LYS A 158 -35.15 26.55 -51.71
C LYS A 158 -35.58 27.99 -51.96
N THR A 159 -35.16 28.94 -51.13
CA THR A 159 -35.47 30.37 -51.36
C THR A 159 -34.82 30.87 -52.64
N ALA A 160 -33.56 30.52 -52.90
CA ALA A 160 -32.89 30.88 -54.15
C ALA A 160 -33.54 30.23 -55.39
N GLN A 161 -34.14 29.04 -55.25
CA GLN A 161 -34.92 28.42 -56.32
C GLN A 161 -36.24 29.15 -56.57
N LEU A 162 -36.94 29.56 -55.51
CA LEU A 162 -38.18 30.34 -55.61
C LEU A 162 -37.92 31.69 -56.26
N GLU A 163 -36.90 32.43 -55.82
CA GLU A 163 -36.50 33.72 -56.43
C GLU A 163 -36.17 33.56 -57.92
N LYS A 164 -35.51 32.47 -58.31
CA LYS A 164 -35.23 32.16 -59.73
C LYS A 164 -36.49 31.83 -60.54
N LEU A 165 -37.51 31.23 -59.92
CA LEU A 165 -38.77 30.94 -60.57
C LEU A 165 -39.61 32.21 -60.72
N GLU A 166 -39.70 33.02 -59.66
CA GLU A 166 -40.36 34.33 -59.68
C GLU A 166 -39.75 35.25 -60.75
N ALA A 167 -38.41 35.36 -60.82
CA ALA A 167 -37.73 36.13 -61.86
C ALA A 167 -38.00 35.60 -63.29
N LYS A 168 -38.20 34.28 -63.45
CA LYS A 168 -38.59 33.70 -64.74
C LYS A 168 -40.04 34.00 -65.09
N GLU A 169 -40.94 33.92 -64.12
CA GLU A 169 -42.36 34.28 -64.30
C GLU A 169 -42.51 35.76 -64.67
N GLU A 170 -41.81 36.66 -63.97
CA GLU A 170 -41.77 38.09 -64.32
C GLU A 170 -41.20 38.31 -65.73
N SER A 171 -40.15 37.58 -66.12
CA SER A 171 -39.58 37.67 -67.47
C SER A 171 -40.54 37.16 -68.54
N ILE A 172 -41.30 36.09 -68.28
CA ILE A 172 -42.30 35.57 -69.20
C ILE A 172 -43.45 36.58 -69.32
N GLY A 173 -43.98 37.09 -68.21
CA GLY A 173 -45.04 38.10 -68.21
C GLY A 173 -44.64 39.39 -68.95
N ALA A 174 -43.40 39.85 -68.79
CA ALA A 174 -42.86 40.98 -69.54
C ALA A 174 -42.74 40.71 -71.05
N LYS A 175 -42.41 39.47 -71.44
CA LYS A 175 -42.39 39.07 -72.86
C LYS A 175 -43.80 38.96 -73.44
N GLU A 176 -44.75 38.45 -72.68
CA GLU A 176 -46.16 38.35 -73.10
C GLU A 176 -46.78 39.73 -73.27
N SER A 177 -46.52 40.68 -72.35
CA SER A 177 -47.00 42.05 -72.49
C SER A 177 -46.34 42.77 -73.66
N ALA A 178 -45.03 42.61 -73.86
CA ALA A 178 -44.33 43.14 -75.04
C ALA A 178 -44.92 42.59 -76.33
N ALA A 179 -45.15 41.27 -76.43
CA ALA A 179 -45.74 40.64 -77.60
C ALA A 179 -47.21 41.06 -77.83
N ALA A 180 -47.98 41.36 -76.78
CA ALA A 180 -49.32 41.89 -76.90
C ALA A 180 -49.31 43.32 -77.47
N VAL A 181 -48.41 44.17 -76.97
CA VAL A 181 -48.22 45.54 -77.49
C VAL A 181 -47.75 45.52 -78.94
N GLU A 182 -46.84 44.61 -79.31
CA GLU A 182 -46.41 44.41 -80.70
C GLU A 182 -47.60 44.02 -81.61
N ARG A 183 -48.44 43.07 -81.19
CA ARG A 183 -49.64 42.69 -81.96
C ARG A 183 -50.66 43.83 -82.08
N GLU A 184 -50.88 44.59 -81.01
CA GLU A 184 -51.75 45.78 -81.08
C GLU A 184 -51.19 46.84 -82.03
N ALA A 185 -49.87 47.05 -82.02
CA ALA A 185 -49.20 47.96 -82.95
C ALA A 185 -49.33 47.48 -84.40
N GLU A 186 -49.16 46.19 -84.68
CA GLU A 186 -49.37 45.59 -86.00
C GLU A 186 -50.83 45.78 -86.47
N LEU A 187 -51.82 45.49 -85.62
CA LEU A 187 -53.24 45.70 -85.95
C LEU A 187 -53.57 47.17 -86.24
N LEU A 188 -53.04 48.10 -85.44
CA LEU A 188 -53.21 49.54 -85.68
C LEU A 188 -52.53 49.97 -86.99
N GLN A 189 -51.38 49.39 -87.33
CA GLN A 189 -50.70 49.65 -88.59
C GLN A 189 -51.49 49.10 -89.78
N GLU A 190 -52.01 47.87 -89.69
CA GLU A 190 -52.89 47.29 -90.72
C GLU A 190 -54.15 48.13 -90.93
N ALA A 191 -54.82 48.55 -89.85
CA ALA A 191 -55.99 49.43 -89.93
C ALA A 191 -55.66 50.81 -90.54
N ALA A 192 -54.49 51.37 -90.22
CA ALA A 192 -54.00 52.62 -90.83
C ALA A 192 -53.70 52.43 -92.32
N GLU A 193 -53.15 51.28 -92.72
CA GLU A 193 -52.93 50.96 -94.13
C GLU A 193 -54.25 50.73 -94.89
N GLU A 194 -55.22 50.03 -94.31
CA GLU A 194 -56.55 49.84 -94.89
C GLU A 194 -57.29 51.16 -95.07
N THR A 195 -57.31 52.03 -94.06
CA THR A 195 -57.91 53.37 -94.18
C THR A 195 -57.20 54.22 -95.25
N LYS A 196 -55.87 54.12 -95.35
CA LYS A 196 -55.10 54.76 -96.43
C LYS A 196 -55.44 54.20 -97.81
N LYS A 197 -55.62 52.87 -97.94
CA LYS A 197 -56.07 52.21 -99.18
C LYS A 197 -57.51 52.60 -99.54
N ALA A 198 -58.43 52.62 -98.58
CA ALA A 198 -59.81 53.06 -98.76
C ALA A 198 -59.89 54.51 -99.24
N ARG A 199 -59.06 55.41 -98.65
CA ARG A 199 -58.94 56.80 -99.14
C ARG A 199 -58.41 56.86 -100.57
N LYS A 200 -57.43 56.02 -100.94
CA LYS A 200 -56.86 55.97 -102.29
C LYS A 200 -57.82 55.42 -103.34
N ASN A 201 -58.75 54.55 -102.95
CA ASN A 201 -59.77 53.96 -103.83
C ASN A 201 -61.09 54.75 -103.86
N GLY A 202 -61.37 55.59 -102.84
CA GLY A 202 -62.54 56.48 -102.79
C GLY A 202 -62.32 57.86 -103.39
N ASP A 203 -61.09 58.26 -103.69
CA ASP A 203 -60.73 59.52 -104.36
C ASP A 203 -60.63 59.34 -105.89
N GLY A 204 -61.56 58.55 -106.43
CA GLY A 204 -61.59 58.14 -107.82
C GLY A 204 -62.99 57.71 -108.27
N SER A 205 -63.86 58.71 -108.48
CA SER A 205 -65.10 58.67 -109.29
C SER A 205 -66.33 58.00 -108.68
#